data_AF-A0A953JJQ0-F1
#
_entry.id   AF-A0A953JJQ0-F1
#
_cell.length_a   1.000
_cell.length_b   1.000
_cell.length_c   1.000
_cell.angle_alpha   90.00
_cell.angle_beta   90.00
_cell.angle_gamma   90.00
#
_symmetry.space_group_name_H-M   'P 1'
#
loop_
_entity.id
_entity.type
_entity.pdbx_description
1 polymer ?
#
loop_
_entity_poly.entity_id
_entity_poly.type
_entity_poly.pdbx_seq_one_letter_code
_entity_poly.pdbx_strand_id
1 'polypeptide(L)'
;AFPPPRNTESWAAKGVMGERIWLQRKAVPIPPRHRVLPWVLGAVAGLGTVLLAYGLILLLPWPTLLGLVLVMGSKLWFVDRMVWLYEDMRGDLR
;
A
#
# COMPACT_ATOMS: atom_id res chain seq x y z
N ALA A 1 -19.59 -6.41 -19.47
CA ALA A 1 -18.45 -5.52 -19.13
C ALA A 1 -18.89 -4.56 -18.04
N PHE A 2 -18.02 -4.22 -17.08
CA PHE A 2 -18.35 -3.26 -16.03
C PHE A 2 -18.30 -1.83 -16.57
N PRO A 3 -19.32 -0.99 -16.32
CA PRO A 3 -19.28 0.41 -16.75
C PRO A 3 -18.18 1.17 -16.00
N PRO A 4 -17.59 2.21 -16.61
CA PRO A 4 -16.60 3.04 -15.93
C PRO A 4 -17.20 3.67 -14.67
N PRO A 5 -16.41 3.82 -13.59
CA PRO A 5 -16.90 4.41 -12.35
C PRO A 5 -17.30 5.86 -12.57
N ARG A 6 -18.40 6.29 -11.94
CA ARG A 6 -18.89 7.67 -12.01
C ARG A 6 -17.90 8.70 -11.43
N ASN A 7 -17.02 8.27 -10.53
CA ASN A 7 -16.05 9.14 -9.87
C ASN A 7 -14.77 8.38 -9.51
N THR A 8 -13.60 8.96 -9.80
CA THR A 8 -12.27 8.43 -9.49
C THR A 8 -11.55 9.22 -8.38
N GLU A 9 -12.23 10.16 -7.74
CA GLU A 9 -11.68 11.03 -6.68
C GLU A 9 -11.79 10.39 -5.28
N SER A 10 -12.39 9.21 -5.15
CA SER A 10 -12.43 8.50 -3.86
C SER A 10 -11.03 8.05 -3.44
N TRP A 11 -10.80 7.95 -2.12
CA TRP A 11 -9.52 7.51 -1.57
C TRP A 11 -9.06 6.17 -2.15
N ALA A 12 -9.96 5.19 -2.26
CA ALA A 12 -9.65 3.89 -2.84
C ALA A 12 -9.29 3.97 -4.33
N ALA A 13 -10.00 4.79 -5.12
CA ALA A 13 -9.70 4.98 -6.53
C ALA A 13 -8.34 5.66 -6.76
N LYS A 14 -8.03 6.69 -5.96
CA LYS A 14 -6.72 7.35 -5.97
C LYS A 14 -5.60 6.37 -5.60
N GLY A 15 -5.81 5.51 -4.61
CA GLY A 15 -4.87 4.47 -4.22
C GLY A 15 -4.55 3.51 -5.38
N VAL A 16 -5.57 3.01 -6.09
CA VAL A 16 -5.39 2.15 -7.27
C VAL A 16 -4.65 2.88 -8.40
N MET A 17 -4.97 4.15 -8.63
CA MET A 17 -4.30 4.94 -9.67
C MET A 17 -2.83 5.20 -9.33
N GLY A 18 -2.52 5.49 -8.06
CA GLY A 18 -1.15 5.60 -7.56
C GLY A 18 -0.38 4.30 -7.71
N GLU A 19 -1.01 3.16 -7.46
CA GLU A 19 -0.39 1.85 -7.67
C GLU A 19 -0.05 1.61 -9.15
N ARG A 20 -0.92 2.01 -10.08
CA ARG A 20 -0.62 1.95 -11.53
C ARG A 20 0.61 2.77 -11.89
N ILE A 21 0.72 3.99 -11.34
CA ILE A 21 1.91 4.84 -11.51
C ILE A 21 3.14 4.14 -10.93
N TRP A 22 3.03 3.57 -9.73
CA TRP A 22 4.10 2.84 -9.07
C TRP A 22 4.58 1.63 -9.86
N LEU A 23 3.68 0.89 -10.50
CA LEU A 23 4.04 -0.22 -11.39
C LEU A 23 4.78 0.27 -12.64
N GLN A 24 4.39 1.44 -13.16
CA GLN A 24 5.01 2.10 -14.30
C GLN A 24 6.24 2.94 -13.94
N ARG A 25 6.76 2.85 -12.71
CA ARG A 25 7.92 3.64 -12.22
C ARG A 25 9.21 3.57 -13.05
N LYS A 26 9.33 2.56 -13.93
CA LYS A 26 10.44 2.43 -14.88
C LYS A 26 10.27 3.31 -16.13
N ALA A 27 9.02 3.60 -16.51
CA ALA A 27 8.67 4.44 -17.65
C ALA A 27 8.41 5.89 -17.23
N VAL A 28 7.74 6.10 -16.09
CA VAL A 28 7.47 7.43 -15.53
C VAL A 28 8.33 7.63 -14.28
N PRO A 29 9.27 8.58 -14.28
CA PRO A 29 10.13 8.81 -13.13
C PRO A 29 9.32 9.30 -11.93
N ILE A 30 9.40 8.55 -10.83
CA ILE A 30 8.73 8.88 -9.56
C ILE A 30 9.64 9.74 -8.68
N PRO A 31 9.10 10.75 -7.97
CA PRO A 31 9.84 11.56 -7.00
C PRO A 31 10.62 10.70 -6.00
N PRO A 32 11.88 11.05 -5.65
CA PRO A 32 12.73 10.23 -4.79
C PRO A 32 12.10 9.88 -3.44
N ARG A 33 11.33 10.81 -2.86
CA ARG A 33 10.64 10.64 -1.57
C ARG A 33 9.66 9.47 -1.51
N HIS A 34 9.11 9.04 -2.64
CA HIS A 34 8.14 7.95 -2.70
C HIS A 34 8.77 6.58 -2.93
N ARG A 35 10.09 6.50 -3.14
CA ARG A 35 10.72 5.25 -3.59
C ARG A 35 10.98 4.24 -2.47
N VAL A 36 11.23 4.72 -1.25
CA VAL A 36 11.73 3.86 -0.15
C VAL A 36 10.57 3.25 0.65
N LEU A 37 9.57 4.07 0.95
CA LEU A 37 8.52 3.69 1.90
C LEU A 37 7.67 2.48 1.46
N PRO A 38 7.32 2.28 0.18
CA PRO A 38 6.65 1.07 -0.28
C PRO A 38 7.41 -0.23 0.03
N TRP A 39 8.75 -0.21 -0.05
CA TRP A 39 9.59 -1.37 0.27
C TRP A 39 9.63 -1.65 1.77
N VAL A 40 9.75 -0.60 2.58
CA VAL A 40 9.73 -0.72 4.05
C VAL A 40 8.39 -1.30 4.51
N LEU A 41 7.27 -0.76 4.01
CA LEU A 41 5.94 -1.27 4.35
C LEU A 41 5.74 -2.71 3.87
N GLY A 42 6.27 -3.06 2.71
CA GLY A 42 6.29 -4.45 2.23
C GLY A 42 7.06 -5.39 3.15
N ALA A 43 8.22 -4.97 3.64
CA ALA A 43 9.02 -5.75 4.59
C ALA A 43 8.29 -5.92 5.94
N VAL A 44 7.67 -4.85 6.46
CA VAL A 44 6.88 -4.89 7.70
C VAL A 44 5.66 -5.80 7.55
N ALA A 45 4.95 -5.75 6.42
CA ALA A 45 3.87 -6.67 6.12
C ALA A 45 4.35 -8.13 6.03
N GLY A 46 5.52 -8.37 5.43
CA GLY A 46 6.15 -9.69 5.38
C GLY A 46 6.47 -10.23 6.77
N LEU A 47 7.10 -9.43 7.63
CA LEU A 47 7.39 -9.79 9.02
C LEU A 47 6.10 -10.04 9.83
N GLY A 48 5.10 -9.18 9.67
CA GLY A 48 3.79 -9.35 10.29
C GLY A 48 3.12 -10.66 9.87
N THR A 49 3.29 -11.08 8.61
CA THR A 49 2.74 -12.35 8.09
C THR A 49 3.42 -13.55 8.75
N VAL A 50 4.76 -13.51 8.90
CA VAL A 50 5.52 -14.56 9.60
C VAL A 50 5.06 -14.68 11.05
N LEU A 51 4.90 -13.54 11.75
CA LEU A 51 4.46 -13.53 13.14
C LEU A 51 3.01 -14.02 13.30
N LEU A 52 2.13 -13.62 12.38
CA LEU A 52 0.74 -14.07 12.33
C LEU A 52 0.68 -15.59 12.15
N ALA A 53 1.45 -16.14 11.20
CA ALA A 53 1.52 -17.58 10.97
C ALA A 53 2.08 -18.32 12.19
N TYR A 54 3.15 -17.81 12.80
CA TYR A 54 3.72 -18.37 14.02
C TYR A 54 2.71 -18.42 15.17
N GLY A 55 2.00 -17.32 15.40
CA GLY A 55 0.96 -17.24 16.41
C GLY A 55 -0.18 -18.23 16.17
N LEU A 56 -0.60 -18.39 14.91
CA LEU A 56 -1.68 -19.30 14.56
C LEU A 56 -1.26 -20.78 14.68
N ILE A 57 -0.03 -21.14 14.32
CA ILE A 57 0.51 -22.51 14.44
C ILE A 57 0.60 -22.94 15.91
N LEU A 58 1.04 -22.04 16.78
CA LEU A 58 1.18 -22.32 18.22
C LEU A 58 -0.08 -21.97 19.04
N LEU A 59 -1.14 -21.50 18.38
CA LEU A 59 -2.38 -21.01 19.00
C LEU A 59 -2.13 -19.93 20.08
N LEU A 60 -1.14 -19.07 19.86
CA LEU A 60 -0.80 -17.96 20.74
C LEU A 60 -1.53 -16.69 20.29
N PRO A 61 -2.46 -16.15 21.09
CA PRO A 61 -3.28 -15.01 20.68
C PRO A 61 -2.46 -13.73 20.47
N TRP A 62 -1.43 -13.53 21.28
CA TRP A 62 -0.63 -12.30 21.24
C TRP A 62 0.17 -12.09 19.93
N PRO A 63 1.03 -13.03 19.49
CA PRO A 63 1.70 -12.91 18.19
C PRO A 63 0.72 -12.92 17.01
N THR A 64 -0.42 -13.60 17.14
CA THR A 64 -1.47 -13.60 16.11
C THR A 64 -2.04 -12.20 15.92
N LEU A 65 -2.47 -11.55 17.00
CA LEU A 65 -3.01 -10.18 16.94
C LEU A 65 -1.95 -9.17 16.47
N LEU A 66 -0.72 -9.28 16.97
CA LEU A 66 0.36 -8.37 16.57
C LEU A 66 0.70 -8.53 15.09
N GLY A 67 0.81 -9.76 14.61
CA GLY A 67 1.03 -10.05 13.19
C GLY A 67 -0.11 -9.52 12.31
N LEU A 68 -1.37 -9.70 12.73
CA LEU A 68 -2.53 -9.17 12.02
C LEU A 68 -2.50 -7.64 11.91
N VAL A 69 -2.22 -6.94 13.02
CA VAL A 69 -2.11 -5.48 13.06
C VAL A 69 -0.98 -4.99 12.15
N LEU A 70 0.19 -5.64 12.18
CA LEU A 70 1.31 -5.28 11.30
C LEU A 70 0.95 -5.47 9.83
N VAL A 71 0.31 -6.59 9.45
CA VAL A 71 -0.08 -6.85 8.07
C VAL A 71 -1.12 -5.85 7.58
N MET A 72 -2.22 -5.70 8.32
CA MET A 72 -3.32 -4.83 7.92
C MET A 72 -2.93 -3.35 7.97
N GLY A 73 -2.24 -2.93 9.03
CA GLY A 73 -1.75 -1.56 9.19
C GLY A 73 -0.77 -1.19 8.08
N SER A 74 0.18 -2.06 7.75
CA SER A 74 1.16 -1.81 6.69
C SER A 74 0.50 -1.73 5.31
N LYS A 75 -0.50 -2.60 5.04
CA LYS A 75 -1.29 -2.54 3.80
C LYS A 75 -2.11 -1.26 3.70
N LEU A 76 -2.79 -0.87 4.77
CA LEU A 76 -3.60 0.35 4.79
C LEU A 76 -2.72 1.59 4.56
N TRP A 77 -1.57 1.64 5.23
CA TRP A 77 -0.59 2.72 5.04
C TRP A 77 0.04 2.70 3.65
N PHE A 78 0.26 1.53 3.05
CA PHE A 78 0.71 1.45 1.67
C PHE A 78 -0.29 2.11 0.70
N VAL A 79 -1.59 1.84 0.86
CA VAL A 79 -2.63 2.46 0.03
C VAL A 79 -2.65 3.98 0.24
N ASP A 80 -2.54 4.45 1.48
CA ASP A 80 -2.35 5.88 1.77
C ASP A 80 -1.16 6.45 0.97
N ARG A 81 0.00 5.80 0.98
CA ARG A 81 1.14 6.28 0.19
C ARG A 81 0.91 6.30 -1.32
N MET A 82 0.11 5.39 -1.85
CA MET A 82 -0.28 5.44 -3.27
C MET A 82 -1.19 6.63 -3.57
N VAL A 83 -2.08 7.01 -2.64
CA VAL A 83 -2.90 8.23 -2.78
C VAL A 83 -2.02 9.48 -2.85
N TRP A 84 -1.07 9.62 -1.93
CA TRP A 84 -0.13 10.75 -1.93
C TRP A 84 0.74 10.79 -3.19
N LEU A 85 1.23 9.63 -3.65
CA LEU A 85 1.96 9.54 -4.91
C LEU A 85 1.11 10.02 -6.09
N TYR A 86 -0.16 9.59 -6.16
CA TYR A 86 -1.07 10.02 -7.21
C TYR A 86 -1.32 11.54 -7.18
N GLU A 87 -1.53 12.10 -5.98
CA GLU A 87 -1.77 13.54 -5.81
C GLU A 87 -0.55 14.38 -6.17
N ASP A 88 0.66 13.99 -5.73
CA ASP A 88 1.90 14.68 -6.10
C ASP A 88 2.11 14.65 -7.62
N MET A 89 1.94 13.48 -8.26
CA MET A 89 2.10 13.34 -9.71
C MET A 89 1.02 14.09 -10.51
N ARG A 90 -0.17 14.31 -9.94
CA ARG A 90 -1.23 15.14 -10.53
C ARG A 90 -0.99 16.63 -10.31
N GLY A 91 -0.38 17.00 -9.19
CA GLY A 91 0.00 18.38 -8.85
C GLY A 91 1.11 18.91 -9.75
N ASP A 92 2.11 18.08 -10.07
CA ASP A 92 3.21 18.42 -10.99
C ASP A 92 2.76 18.61 -12.45
N LEU A 93 1.51 18.24 -12.80
CA LEU A 93 0.91 18.37 -14.14
C LEU A 93 0.02 19.61 -14.30
N ARG A 94 -0.08 20.49 -13.29
CA ARG A 94 -0.78 21.78 -13.36
C ARG A 94 0.21 22.93 -13.44
#